data_AF-B4WR32-F1
#
_entry.id   AF-B4WR32-F1
#
_cell.length_a   1.000
_cell.length_b   1.000
_cell.length_c   1.000
_cell.angle_alpha   90.00
_cell.angle_beta   90.00
_cell.angle_gamma   90.00
#
_symmetry.space_group_name_H-M   'P 1'
#
loop_
_entity.id
_entity.type
_entity.pdbx_description
1 polymer ?
#
loop_
_entity_poly.entity_id
_entity_poly.type
_entity_poly.pdbx_seq_one_letter_code
_entity_poly.pdbx_strand_id
1 'polypeptide(L)' 'MAYVAKKDLEQEVTQKARADEDHVLTLANGWELQIAGLDDPIQTPQTVRAKRVK' A
#
# COMPACT_ATOMS: atom_id res chain seq x y z
N MET A 1 5.81 5.66 -3.47
CA MET A 1 4.72 6.56 -3.05
C MET A 1 3.41 5.84 -3.22
N ALA A 2 2.42 6.12 -2.37
CA ALA A 2 1.09 5.53 -2.41
C ALA A 2 0.04 6.63 -2.18
N TYR A 3 -1.07 6.53 -2.91
CA TYR A 3 -2.19 7.45 -2.81
C TYR A 3 -3.42 6.74 -2.24
N VAL A 4 -4.00 7.29 -1.18
CA VAL A 4 -5.17 6.77 -0.49
C VAL A 4 -6.39 7.62 -0.86
N ALA A 5 -7.09 7.21 -1.92
CA ALA A 5 -8.22 7.95 -2.48
C ALA A 5 -9.33 8.29 -1.46
N LYS A 6 -9.64 7.37 -0.53
CA LYS A 6 -10.68 7.59 0.50
C LYS A 6 -10.37 8.75 1.45
N LYS A 7 -9.10 9.12 1.57
CA LYS A 7 -8.61 10.15 2.49
C LYS A 7 -7.95 11.31 1.76
N ASP A 8 -7.97 11.30 0.42
CA ASP A 8 -7.29 12.27 -0.44
C ASP A 8 -5.84 12.50 0.02
N LEU A 9 -5.13 11.40 0.30
CA LEU A 9 -3.84 11.42 0.98
C LEU A 9 -2.75 10.73 0.13
N GLU A 10 -1.73 11.49 -0.27
CA GLU A 10 -0.52 10.97 -0.89
C GLU A 10 0.60 10.88 0.14
N GLN A 11 1.27 9.73 0.22
CA GLN A 11 2.41 9.54 1.11
C GLN A 11 3.52 8.69 0.50
N GLU A 12 4.74 8.92 0.98
CA GLU A 12 5.86 8.05 0.68
C GLU A 12 5.71 6.70 1.39
N VAL A 13 6.13 5.63 0.70
CA VAL A 13 6.12 4.26 1.25
C VAL A 13 7.50 4.01 1.81
N THR A 14 7.60 3.92 3.14
CA THR A 14 8.87 3.74 3.85
C THR A 14 9.22 2.27 4.02
N GLN A 15 8.23 1.38 4.04
CA GLN A 15 8.45 -0.06 4.17
C GLN A 15 7.49 -0.85 3.32
N LYS A 16 7.96 -1.99 2.81
CA LYS A 16 7.15 -2.99 2.11
C LYS A 16 7.44 -4.35 2.75
N ALA A 17 6.40 -5.01 3.21
CA ALA A 17 6.46 -6.38 3.70
C ALA A 17 5.50 -7.24 2.88
N ARG A 18 5.86 -8.50 2.68
CA ARG A 18 5.00 -9.50 2.05
C ARG A 18 4.49 -10.43 3.14
N ALA A 19 3.18 -10.56 3.25
CA ALA A 19 2.50 -11.47 4.15
C ALA A 19 1.66 -12.42 3.30
N ASP A 20 2.21 -13.60 3.03
CA ASP A 20 1.60 -14.62 2.17
C ASP A 20 1.25 -14.09 0.75
N GLU A 21 -0.04 -13.95 0.46
CA GLU A 21 -0.60 -13.44 -0.80
C GLU A 21 -0.82 -11.92 -0.78
N ASP A 22 -0.66 -11.28 0.37
CA ASP A 22 -0.89 -9.85 0.58
C ASP A 22 0.42 -9.07 0.74
N HIS A 23 0.41 -7.82 0.27
CA HIS A 23 1.47 -6.86 0.48
C HIS A 23 1.08 -5.87 1.57
N VAL A 24 1.91 -5.73 2.60
CA VAL A 24 1.75 -4.71 3.63
C VAL A 24 2.69 -3.56 3.31
N LEU A 25 2.13 -2.38 3.06
CA LEU A 25 2.88 -1.14 2.84
C LEU A 25 2.78 -0.26 4.08
N THR A 26 3.92 0.18 4.58
CA THR A 26 4.01 1.19 5.64
C THR A 26 4.27 2.55 5.01
N LEU A 27 3.42 3.51 5.35
CA LEU A 27 3.52 4.89 4.89
C LEU A 27 4.34 5.75 5.87
N ALA A 28 4.90 6.86 5.39
CA ALA A 28 5.68 7.80 6.20
C ALA A 28 4.90 8.40 7.40
N ASN A 29 3.58 8.43 7.33
CA ASN A 29 2.70 8.87 8.42
C ASN A 29 2.43 7.77 9.47
N GLY A 30 3.05 6.59 9.34
CA GLY A 30 2.88 5.45 10.22
C GLY A 30 1.67 4.57 9.93
N TRP A 31 0.98 4.76 8.80
CA TRP A 31 -0.14 3.89 8.41
C TRP A 31 0.35 2.61 7.78
N GLU A 32 -0.32 1.51 8.13
CA GLU A 32 -0.06 0.19 7.54
C GLU A 32 -1.26 -0.21 6.67
N LEU A 33 -0.99 -0.42 5.39
CA LEU A 33 -1.98 -0.80 4.38
C LEU A 33 -1.70 -2.22 3.91
N GLN A 34 -2.64 -3.12 4.15
CA GLN A 34 -2.64 -4.46 3.59
C GLN A 34 -3.33 -4.44 2.23
N ILE A 35 -2.65 -4.92 1.21
CA ILE A 35 -3.04 -4.84 -0.19
C ILE A 35 -3.00 -6.24 -0.77
N ALA A 36 -4.17 -6.73 -1.18
CA ALA A 36 -4.29 -8.01 -1.87
C ALA A 36 -4.16 -7.81 -3.38
N GLY A 37 -3.41 -8.68 -4.06
CA GLY A 37 -3.31 -8.69 -5.53
C GLY A 37 -2.59 -7.47 -6.12
N LEU A 38 -1.58 -6.96 -5.41
CA LEU A 38 -0.64 -5.99 -5.96
C LEU A 38 0.41 -6.75 -6.79
N ASP A 39 0.62 -6.34 -8.03
CA ASP A 39 1.67 -6.96 -8.85
C ASP A 39 3.06 -6.65 -8.27
N ASP A 40 3.92 -7.66 -8.22
CA ASP A 40 5.32 -7.52 -7.80
C ASP A 40 6.23 -8.19 -8.85
N PRO A 41 7.00 -7.43 -9.66
CA PRO A 41 7.25 -5.99 -9.55
C PRO A 41 6.13 -5.10 -10.12
N ILE A 42 5.84 -4.00 -9.44
CA ILE A 42 4.91 -2.96 -9.91
C ILE A 42 5.52 -2.25 -11.13
N GLN A 43 4.99 -2.50 -12.33
CA GLN A 43 5.48 -1.88 -13.57
C GLN A 43 4.78 -0.56 -13.91
N THR A 44 3.51 -0.42 -13.53
CA THR A 44 2.69 0.77 -13.79
C THR A 44 2.00 1.21 -12.50
N PRO A 45 1.52 2.45 -12.40
CA PRO A 45 0.60 2.82 -11.33
C PRO A 45 -0.65 1.93 -11.37
N GLN A 46 -0.99 1.28 -10.25
CA GLN A 46 -2.14 0.39 -10.15
C GLN A 46 -3.07 0.86 -9.02
N THR A 47 -4.37 0.80 -9.28
CA THR A 47 -5.39 1.06 -8.24
C THR A 47 -5.90 -0.27 -7.73
N VAL A 48 -5.65 -0.53 -6.45
CA VAL A 48 -5.98 -1.79 -5.78
C VAL A 48 -6.76 -1.51 -4.51
N ARG A 49 -7.55 -2.48 -4.06
CA ARG A 49 -8.22 -2.37 -2.76
C ARG A 49 -7.21 -2.63 -1.65
N ALA A 50 -7.05 -1.62 -0.79
CA ALA A 50 -6.24 -1.71 0.41
C ALA A 50 -7.13 -1.69 1.66
N LYS A 51 -6.73 -2.42 2.70
CA LYS A 51 -7.29 -2.35 4.05
C LYS A 51 -6.26 -1.70 4.97
N ARG A 52 -6.68 -0.69 5.73
CA ARG A 52 -5.84 -0.13 6.78
C ARG A 52 -5.86 -1.06 7.98
N VAL A 53 -4.70 -1.55 8.39
CA VAL A 53 -4.54 -2.46 9.53
C VAL A 53 -4.32 -1.66 10.82
N LYS A 54 -3.64 -0.51 10.72
CA LYS A 54 -3.28 0.35 11.84
C LYS A 54 -3.51 1.82 11.49
#